data_AF-A0A066WQ39-F1
#
_entry.id   AF-A0A066WQ39-F1
#
_cell.length_a   1.000
_cell.length_b   1.000
_cell.length_c   1.000
_cell.angle_alpha   90.00
_cell.angle_beta   90.00
_cell.angle_gamma   90.00
#
_symmetry.space_group_name_H-M   'P 1'
#
loop_
_entity.id
_entity.type
_entity.pdbx_description
1 polymer ?
#
loop_
_entity_poly.entity_id
_entity_poly.type
_entity_poly.pdbx_seq_one_letter_code
_entity_poly.pdbx_strand_id
1 'polypeptide(L)'
;MFTTNDVAKVYDTILSIPGMNEVVKIDLRISRKNVLLLNQVIERGLSVQGDDTSPILLGNVPEESLQELKNLSEEYLQKAGLIELSEKLKALGKEK
;
A
#
# COMPACT_ATOMS: atom_id res chain seq x y z
N MET A 1 1.24 -1.69 28.63
CA MET A 1 0.55 -2.08 27.38
C MET A 1 0.30 -0.79 26.62
N PHE A 2 0.89 -0.63 25.44
CA PHE A 2 0.54 0.50 24.57
C PHE A 2 -0.91 0.29 24.11
N THR A 3 -1.79 1.24 24.39
CA THR A 3 -3.15 1.18 23.86
C THR A 3 -3.14 1.54 22.38
N THR A 4 -4.16 1.11 21.63
CA THR A 4 -4.32 1.47 20.21
C THR A 4 -4.27 2.98 19.97
N ASN A 5 -4.69 3.76 20.96
CA ASN A 5 -4.66 5.22 20.96
C ASN A 5 -3.24 5.80 21.12
N ASP A 6 -2.38 5.15 21.92
CA ASP A 6 -0.97 5.56 22.05
C ASP A 6 -0.19 5.30 20.75
N VAL A 7 -0.49 4.19 20.07
CA VAL A 7 0.11 3.84 18.79
C VAL A 7 -0.28 4.84 17.70
N ALA A 8 -1.56 5.25 17.64
CA ALA A 8 -2.02 6.29 16.72
C ALA A 8 -1.29 7.63 16.93
N LYS A 9 -1.14 8.07 18.19
CA LYS A 9 -0.43 9.32 18.53
C LYS A 9 1.05 9.29 18.17
N VAL A 10 1.73 8.16 18.38
CA VAL A 10 3.13 8.00 17.97
C VAL A 10 3.25 8.09 16.45
N TYR A 11 2.32 7.49 15.70
CA TYR A 11 2.34 7.59 14.25
C TYR A 11 2.05 8.99 13.72
N ASP A 12 1.07 9.69 14.28
CA ASP A 12 0.79 11.10 13.92
C ASP A 12 2.04 11.97 14.15
N THR A 13 2.74 11.73 15.26
CA THR A 13 4.01 12.40 15.58
C THR A 13 5.10 12.05 14.56
N ILE A 14 5.23 10.78 14.16
CA ILE A 14 6.21 10.33 13.16
C ILE A 14 5.92 10.92 11.79
N LEU A 15 4.66 10.93 11.36
CA LEU A 15 4.23 11.52 10.08
C LEU A 15 4.38 13.05 10.08
N SER A 16 4.35 13.67 11.25
CA SER A 16 4.64 15.11 11.44
C SER A 16 6.14 15.43 11.50
N ILE A 17 7.04 14.44 11.38
CA ILE A 17 8.48 14.70 11.34
C ILE A 17 8.81 15.46 10.04
N PRO A 18 9.52 16.60 10.11
CA PRO A 18 9.97 17.29 8.91
C PRO A 18 10.87 16.37 8.08
N GLY A 19 10.61 16.29 6.78
CA GLY A 19 11.29 15.35 5.87
C GLY A 19 10.42 14.18 5.41
N MET A 20 9.30 13.89 6.07
CA MET A 20 8.41 12.78 5.68
C MET A 20 7.69 12.98 4.34
N ASN A 21 7.61 14.22 3.85
CA ASN A 21 7.07 14.57 2.53
C ASN A 21 8.17 14.73 1.46
N GLU A 22 9.43 14.42 1.78
CA GLU A 22 10.51 14.51 0.79
C GLU A 22 10.39 13.38 -0.24
N VAL A 23 10.46 13.74 -1.52
CA VAL A 23 10.45 12.76 -2.61
C VAL A 23 11.79 12.05 -2.67
N VAL A 24 11.78 10.75 -2.47
CA VAL A 24 12.98 9.89 -2.56
C VAL A 24 12.97 9.07 -3.85
N LYS A 25 14.16 8.86 -4.43
CA LYS A 25 14.33 7.94 -5.56
C LYS A 25 14.59 6.52 -5.05
N ILE A 26 13.72 5.58 -5.42
CA ILE A 26 13.87 4.16 -5.08
C ILE A 26 14.38 3.42 -6.32
N ASP A 27 15.61 2.90 -6.27
CA ASP A 27 16.12 1.96 -7.30
C ASP A 27 15.71 0.53 -6.91
N LEU A 28 14.79 -0.07 -7.66
CA LEU A 28 14.21 -1.37 -7.34
C LEU A 28 14.53 -2.39 -8.45
N ARG A 29 15.27 -3.44 -8.11
CA ARG A 29 15.54 -4.60 -8.98
C ARG A 29 14.94 -5.86 -8.38
N ILE A 30 13.69 -6.15 -8.73
CA ILE A 30 12.97 -7.34 -8.24
C ILE A 30 12.39 -8.15 -9.40
N SER A 31 12.12 -9.43 -9.14
CA SER A 31 11.53 -10.33 -10.14
C SER A 31 10.06 -9.96 -10.42
N ARG A 32 9.56 -10.32 -11.62
CA ARG A 32 8.15 -10.16 -12.00
C ARG A 32 7.18 -10.75 -10.96
N LYS A 33 7.55 -11.88 -10.35
CA LYS A 33 6.80 -12.51 -9.26
C LYS A 33 6.66 -11.56 -8.07
N ASN A 34 7.76 -10.94 -7.65
CA ASN A 34 7.75 -10.04 -6.50
C ASN A 34 7.01 -8.74 -6.79
N VAL A 35 7.06 -8.23 -8.02
CA VAL A 35 6.25 -7.08 -8.44
C VAL A 35 4.75 -7.39 -8.31
N LEU A 36 4.33 -8.56 -8.79
CA LEU A 36 2.94 -8.98 -8.70
C LEU A 36 2.48 -9.16 -7.25
N LEU A 37 3.31 -9.80 -6.41
CA LEU A 37 3.02 -9.97 -4.99
C LEU A 37 2.96 -8.64 -4.25
N LEU A 38 3.88 -7.71 -4.55
CA LEU A 38 3.89 -6.38 -3.95
C LEU A 38 2.59 -5.64 -4.27
N ASN A 39 2.14 -5.71 -5.52
CA ASN A 39 0.87 -5.10 -5.92
C ASN A 39 -0.32 -5.65 -5.13
N GLN A 40 -0.42 -6.98 -5.02
CA GLN A 40 -1.49 -7.63 -4.26
C GLN A 40 -1.45 -7.29 -2.76
N VAL A 41 -0.25 -7.16 -2.17
CA VAL A 41 -0.08 -6.78 -0.76
C VAL A 41 -0.53 -5.35 -0.53
N ILE A 42 -0.17 -4.42 -1.42
CA ILE A 42 -0.59 -3.02 -1.35
C ILE A 42 -2.12 -2.93 -1.49
N GLU A 43 -2.71 -3.57 -2.51
CA GLU A 43 -4.16 -3.54 -2.72
C GLU A 43 -4.93 -4.15 -1.55
N ARG A 44 -4.45 -5.27 -1.00
CA ARG A 44 -5.05 -5.88 0.19
C ARG A 44 -4.92 -4.97 1.40
N GLY A 45 -3.76 -4.33 1.60
CA GLY A 45 -3.55 -3.38 2.68
C GLY A 45 -4.53 -2.21 2.61
N LEU A 46 -4.67 -1.61 1.42
CA LEU A 46 -5.60 -0.49 1.17
C LEU A 46 -7.08 -0.89 1.34
N SER A 47 -7.43 -2.13 1.00
CA SER A 47 -8.83 -2.62 1.05
C SER A 47 -9.33 -2.97 2.47
N VAL A 48 -8.45 -3.01 3.48
CA VAL A 48 -8.79 -3.41 4.87
C VAL A 48 -9.35 -2.24 5.69
N GLN A 49 -9.65 -1.08 5.09
CA GLN A 49 -10.17 0.12 5.77
C GLN A 49 -11.53 0.01 6.50
N GLY A 50 -12.11 -1.19 6.66
CA GLY A 50 -13.46 -1.37 7.24
C GLY A 50 -13.62 -2.47 8.29
N ASP A 51 -12.57 -3.17 8.68
CA ASP A 51 -12.63 -4.22 9.73
C ASP A 51 -11.94 -3.71 11.01
N ASP A 52 -12.44 -4.11 12.19
CA ASP A 52 -11.92 -3.79 13.54
C ASP A 52 -10.44 -4.20 13.77
N THR A 53 -9.81 -4.80 12.75
CA THR A 53 -8.39 -5.22 12.70
C THR A 53 -7.57 -4.47 11.66
N SER A 54 -8.08 -3.36 11.13
CA SER A 54 -7.28 -2.47 10.30
C SER A 54 -6.04 -1.99 11.08
N PRO A 55 -4.82 -2.17 10.56
CA PRO A 55 -3.64 -1.66 11.22
C PRO A 55 -3.82 -0.15 11.30
N ILE A 56 -3.90 0.38 12.53
CA ILE A 56 -4.10 1.79 12.94
C ILE A 56 -3.35 2.79 12.04
N LEU A 57 -2.23 2.34 11.50
CA LEU A 57 -1.45 2.96 10.44
C LEU A 57 -2.27 3.48 9.25
N LEU A 58 -3.09 2.65 8.61
CA LEU A 58 -3.77 3.01 7.35
C LEU A 58 -5.03 3.86 7.56
N GLY A 59 -5.55 3.91 8.79
CA GLY A 59 -6.71 4.74 9.16
C GLY A 59 -6.36 6.21 9.39
N ASN A 60 -5.09 6.52 9.68
CA ASN A 60 -4.61 7.89 9.92
C ASN A 60 -3.81 8.48 8.74
N VAL A 61 -3.66 7.73 7.64
CA VAL A 61 -2.92 8.19 6.45
C VAL A 61 -3.89 8.95 5.53
N PRO A 62 -3.48 10.11 4.98
CA PRO A 62 -4.29 10.87 4.03
C PRO A 62 -4.69 10.03 2.81
N GLU A 63 -5.91 10.20 2.32
CA GLU A 63 -6.40 9.51 1.11
C GLU A 63 -5.49 9.77 -0.11
N GLU A 64 -4.87 10.94 -0.18
CA GLU A 64 -3.90 11.30 -1.22
C GLU A 64 -2.69 10.35 -1.21
N SER A 65 -2.08 10.12 -0.05
CA SER A 65 -0.94 9.21 0.09
C SER A 65 -1.32 7.75 -0.20
N LEU A 66 -2.55 7.34 0.11
CA LEU A 66 -3.07 6.02 -0.25
C LEU A 66 -3.24 5.88 -1.76
N GLN A 67 -3.73 6.93 -2.42
CA GLN A 67 -3.86 6.97 -3.87
C GLN A 67 -2.49 6.97 -4.56
N GLU A 68 -1.49 7.66 -4.02
CA GLU A 68 -0.10 7.62 -4.51
C GLU A 68 0.49 6.21 -4.42
N LEU A 69 0.30 5.52 -3.29
CA LEU A 69 0.74 4.12 -3.12
C LEU A 69 0.06 3.18 -4.12
N LYS A 70 -1.22 3.39 -4.40
CA LYS A 70 -1.96 2.64 -5.42
C LYS A 70 -1.39 2.90 -6.82
N ASN A 71 -1.15 4.16 -7.18
CA ASN A 71 -0.58 4.53 -8.47
C ASN A 71 0.81 3.92 -8.66
N LEU A 72 1.67 4.02 -7.64
CA LEU A 72 3.02 3.44 -7.67
C LEU A 72 2.99 1.91 -7.86
N SER A 73 2.02 1.24 -7.25
CA SER A 73 1.78 -0.19 -7.41
C SER A 73 1.39 -0.57 -8.85
N GLU A 74 0.51 0.23 -9.48
CA GLU A 74 0.12 0.07 -10.88
C GLU A 74 1.28 0.37 -11.85
N GLU A 75 2.07 1.40 -11.58
CA GLU A 75 3.26 1.74 -12.36
C GLU A 75 4.29 0.60 -12.37
N TYR A 76 4.47 -0.10 -11.25
CA TYR A 76 5.37 -1.27 -11.23
C TYR A 76 4.82 -2.44 -12.03
N LEU A 77 3.51 -2.71 -11.99
CA LEU A 77 2.90 -3.69 -12.88
C LEU A 77 3.09 -3.32 -14.35
N GLN A 78 2.93 -2.03 -14.69
CA GLN A 78 3.15 -1.53 -16.04
C GLN A 78 4.59 -1.74 -16.50
N LYS A 79 5.56 -1.31 -15.68
CA LYS A 79 6.99 -1.49 -15.97
C LYS A 79 7.39 -2.96 -16.09
N ALA A 80 6.73 -3.85 -15.36
CA ALA A 80 6.97 -5.29 -15.43
C ALA A 80 6.21 -6.00 -16.58
N GLY A 81 5.28 -5.31 -17.26
CA GLY A 81 4.41 -5.90 -18.29
C GLY A 81 3.41 -6.90 -17.73
N LEU A 82 2.95 -6.69 -16.50
CA LEU A 82 2.09 -7.63 -15.75
C LEU A 82 0.67 -7.14 -15.55
N ILE A 83 0.26 -5.99 -16.12
CA ILE A 83 -1.08 -5.42 -15.97
C ILE A 83 -2.15 -6.46 -16.34
N GLU A 84 -2.10 -6.97 -17.57
CA GLU A 84 -3.12 -7.93 -18.07
C GLU A 84 -3.19 -9.20 -17.22
N LEU A 85 -2.05 -9.69 -16.73
CA LEU A 85 -2.00 -10.87 -15.87
C LEU A 85 -2.62 -10.58 -14.50
N SER A 86 -2.33 -9.42 -13.92
CA SER A 86 -2.94 -8.98 -12.66
C SER A 86 -4.46 -8.85 -12.80
N GLU A 87 -4.94 -8.24 -13.89
CA GLU A 87 -6.38 -8.12 -14.15
C GLU A 87 -7.07 -9.47 -14.33
N LYS A 88 -6.48 -10.39 -15.09
CA LYS A 88 -7.01 -11.76 -15.24
C LYS A 88 -7.06 -12.50 -13.91
N LEU A 89 -6.03 -12.36 -13.07
CA LEU A 89 -6.01 -12.96 -11.73
C LEU A 89 -7.09 -12.37 -10.81
N LYS A 90 -7.34 -11.06 -10.88
CA LYS A 90 -8.43 -10.41 -10.13
C LYS A 90 -9.80 -10.89 -10.59
N ALA A 91 -9.99 -11.06 -11.91
CA ALA A 91 -11.23 -11.60 -12.46
C ALA A 91 -11.47 -13.05 -11.99
N LEU A 92 -10.43 -13.89 -12.02
CA LEU A 92 -10.48 -15.26 -11.48
C LEU A 92 -10.77 -15.30 -9.98
N GLY A 93 -10.21 -14.37 -9.20
CA GLY A 93 -10.45 -14.29 -7.76
C GLY A 93 -11.86 -13.84 -7.37
N LYS A 94 -12.58 -13.16 -8.28
CA LYS A 94 -13.98 -12.73 -8.09
C LYS A 94 -15.01 -13.79 -8.47
N GLU A 95 -14.61 -14.90 -9.10
CA GLU A 95 -15.50 -15.99 -9.52
C GLU A 95 -15.76 -17.01 -8.39
N LYS A 96 -15.91 -16.55 -7.14
CA LYS A 96 -16.31 -17.37 -5.99
C LYS A 96 -17.52 -16.80 -5.28
#